data_AF-A0A2K1K642-F1
#
_entry.id   AF-A0A2K1K642-F1
#
_cell.length_a   1.000
_cell.length_b   1.000
_cell.length_c   1.000
_cell.angle_alpha   90.00
_cell.angle_beta   90.00
_cell.angle_gamma   90.00
#
_symmetry.space_group_name_H-M   'P 1'
#
loop_
_entity.id
_entity.type
_entity.pdbx_description
1 polymer ?
#
loop_
_entity_poly.entity_id
_entity_poly.type
_entity_poly.pdbx_seq_one_letter_code
_entity_poly.pdbx_strand_id
1 'polypeptide(L)'
;MYLAMDATQEFDLKDAVHSHAVFFDRLVEMIPANIYVPKENPTDQWAHGMSKKARAESKRKTKLNLKKAKRARLDPESARTTLEVINQQEKTKENPSENAVTTGGEPNKPRTVTYEELRDRLHKRIEMLRAKRHADQAASTAKSAKEWQNQKKSDSLKRNRKSKAVDPEAADGETGLSAAKRPKLETKQPAPAVVEEELEFSRVKMGIGASPGLVKKKKPSKEKLLAQASALQKEMQDPEKGQEVALKHAWGAAVSRAAGEKVLDDPKLLKKSIKREEGHQKKSAKKWQERKEMEKKILQKKQETRKEHIQQRATEKKERSIAKREKKLARPGFEGRKQGFINRGD
;
A
#
# COMPACT_ATOMS: atom_id res chain seq x y z
N MET A 1 21.70 23.30 80.84
CA MET A 1 22.63 23.34 79.69
C MET A 1 21.86 22.88 78.45
N TYR A 2 21.22 23.80 77.75
CA TYR A 2 20.66 23.58 76.41
C TYR A 2 20.81 24.91 75.68
N LEU A 3 21.81 24.99 74.80
CA LEU A 3 22.04 26.12 73.90
C LEU A 3 21.23 25.86 72.63
N ALA A 4 20.20 26.67 72.42
CA ALA A 4 19.57 26.83 71.13
C ALA A 4 20.48 27.69 70.25
N MET A 5 20.96 27.14 69.15
CA MET A 5 21.51 27.90 68.03
C MET A 5 20.54 27.71 66.86
N ASP A 6 19.62 28.65 66.71
CA ASP A 6 18.88 28.85 65.47
C ASP A 6 19.82 29.50 64.46
N ALA A 7 20.31 28.69 63.52
CA ALA A 7 20.92 29.16 62.30
C ALA A 7 19.83 29.25 61.24
N THR A 8 19.21 30.43 61.11
CA THR A 8 18.33 30.75 59.99
C THR A 8 19.18 30.84 58.73
N GLN A 9 19.21 29.74 57.98
CA GLN A 9 19.76 29.69 56.63
C GLN A 9 18.84 30.55 55.74
N GLU A 10 19.21 31.80 55.49
CA GLU A 10 18.61 32.61 54.42
C GLU A 10 18.93 31.92 53.08
N PHE A 11 18.10 30.95 52.69
CA PHE A 11 18.10 30.44 51.34
C PHE A 11 17.67 31.58 50.42
N ASP A 12 18.59 32.06 49.58
CA ASP A 12 18.24 33.02 48.53
C ASP A 12 17.25 32.35 47.60
N LEU A 13 15.97 32.73 47.76
CA LEU A 13 14.86 32.15 47.04
C LEU A 13 15.07 32.28 45.51
N LYS A 14 15.79 33.33 45.07
CA LYS A 14 16.11 33.55 43.66
C LYS A 14 17.07 32.50 43.13
N ASP A 15 18.09 32.15 43.91
CA ASP A 15 19.05 31.11 43.54
C ASP A 15 18.39 29.74 43.50
N ALA A 16 17.50 29.44 44.46
CA ALA A 16 16.71 28.22 44.45
C ALA A 16 15.82 28.13 43.21
N VAL A 17 15.07 29.18 42.89
CA VAL A 17 14.21 29.24 41.69
C VAL A 17 15.03 29.10 40.41
N HIS A 18 16.20 29.75 40.33
CA HIS A 18 17.09 29.63 39.18
C HIS A 18 17.61 28.19 39.02
N SER A 19 18.02 27.54 40.12
CA SER A 19 18.49 26.16 40.10
C SER A 19 17.41 25.18 39.64
N HIS A 20 16.15 25.40 40.06
CA HIS A 20 15.02 24.62 39.62
C HIS A 20 14.69 24.84 38.15
N ALA A 21 14.74 26.08 37.66
CA ALA A 21 14.53 26.38 36.25
C ALA A 21 15.55 25.65 35.36
N VAL A 22 16.84 25.73 35.70
CA VAL A 22 17.92 25.01 34.99
C VAL A 22 17.72 23.49 35.04
N PHE A 23 17.27 22.95 36.18
CA PHE A 23 16.97 21.53 36.32
C PHE A 23 15.82 21.08 35.40
N PHE A 24 14.73 21.85 35.33
CA PHE A 24 13.62 21.54 34.45
C PHE A 24 13.99 21.65 32.97
N ASP A 25 14.79 22.66 32.60
CA ASP A 25 15.29 22.80 31.24
C ASP A 25 16.09 21.56 30.81
N ARG A 26 17.01 21.10 31.68
CA ARG A 26 17.78 19.87 31.45
C ARG A 26 16.89 18.62 31.34
N LEU A 27 15.79 18.56 32.11
CA LEU A 27 14.84 17.45 32.04
C LEU A 27 14.12 17.43 30.69
N VAL A 28 13.71 18.60 30.18
CA VAL A 28 13.08 18.74 28.86
C VAL A 28 14.07 18.42 27.73
N GLU A 29 15.36 18.70 27.92
CA GLU A 29 16.42 18.35 26.98
C GLU A 29 16.65 16.84 26.84
N MET A 30 16.46 16.07 27.91
CA MET A 30 16.60 14.60 27.86
C MET A 30 15.49 13.93 27.03
N ILE A 31 14.36 14.59 26.85
CA ILE A 31 13.23 14.04 26.11
C ILE A 31 13.37 14.44 24.64
N PRO A 32 13.30 13.52 23.67
CA PRO A 32 13.48 13.86 22.26
C PRO A 32 12.51 14.93 21.74
N ALA A 33 13.03 15.92 21.00
CA ALA A 33 12.25 17.05 20.46
C ALA A 33 11.03 16.61 19.65
N ASN A 34 11.13 15.44 19.00
CA ASN A 34 10.07 14.85 18.20
C ASN A 34 8.76 14.56 18.97
N ILE A 35 8.80 14.49 20.30
CA ILE A 35 7.61 14.26 21.13
C ILE A 35 6.85 15.57 21.36
N TYR A 36 7.56 16.69 21.52
CA TYR A 36 6.97 18.01 21.78
C TYR A 36 6.67 18.79 20.50
N VAL A 37 7.43 18.54 19.43
CA VAL A 37 7.37 19.30 18.19
C VAL A 37 6.66 18.46 17.11
N PRO A 38 5.41 18.80 16.73
CA PRO A 38 4.70 18.11 15.66
C PRO A 38 5.49 18.21 14.35
N LYS A 39 5.74 17.08 13.68
CA LYS A 39 6.33 17.08 12.35
C LYS A 39 5.35 17.73 11.37
N GLU A 40 5.71 18.89 10.83
CA GLU A 40 4.85 19.65 9.89
C GLU A 40 4.51 18.88 8.60
N ASN A 41 5.21 17.76 8.32
CA ASN A 41 4.90 16.89 7.20
C ASN A 41 5.01 15.43 7.62
N PRO A 42 3.90 14.74 7.96
CA PRO A 42 3.91 13.29 8.10
C PRO A 42 4.43 12.68 6.80
N THR A 43 5.54 11.94 6.91
CA THR A 43 6.36 11.46 5.79
C THR A 43 5.65 10.40 4.92
N ASP A 44 4.43 10.01 5.28
CA ASP A 44 3.63 9.01 4.59
C ASP A 44 2.76 9.61 3.48
N GLN A 45 3.36 10.47 2.65
CA GLN A 45 2.83 10.69 1.31
C GLN A 45 3.16 9.46 0.48
N TRP A 46 2.37 8.40 0.63
CA TRP A 46 2.45 7.22 -0.22
C TRP A 46 2.29 7.67 -1.67
N ALA A 47 3.37 7.55 -2.44
CA ALA A 47 3.47 7.91 -3.85
C ALA A 47 2.62 7.00 -4.75
N HIS A 48 1.30 7.05 -4.61
CA HIS A 48 0.35 6.37 -5.47
C HIS A 48 0.10 7.22 -6.72
N GLY A 49 0.15 6.61 -7.91
CA GLY A 49 -0.16 7.30 -9.17
C GLY A 49 1.01 7.98 -9.92
N MET A 50 2.24 7.99 -9.39
CA MET A 50 3.38 8.57 -10.12
C MET A 50 3.89 7.66 -11.26
N SER A 51 4.33 8.28 -12.37
CA SER A 51 4.97 7.58 -13.49
C SER A 51 6.27 6.87 -13.05
N LYS A 52 6.71 5.84 -13.80
CA LYS A 52 7.93 5.08 -13.46
C LYS A 52 9.18 5.97 -13.33
N LYS A 53 9.32 7.00 -14.19
CA LYS A 53 10.44 7.96 -14.15
C LYS A 53 10.35 8.87 -12.92
N ALA A 54 9.18 9.46 -12.66
CA ALA A 54 8.94 10.30 -11.49
C ALA A 54 9.16 9.52 -10.17
N ARG A 55 8.79 8.24 -10.13
CA ARG A 55 9.04 7.36 -8.98
C ARG A 55 10.53 7.09 -8.76
N ALA A 56 11.32 6.95 -9.82
CA ALA A 56 12.76 6.77 -9.72
C ALA A 56 13.46 8.05 -9.21
N GLU A 57 13.03 9.22 -9.67
CA GLU A 57 13.55 10.51 -9.22
C GLU A 57 13.17 10.80 -7.76
N SER A 58 11.92 10.52 -7.35
CA SER A 58 11.50 10.61 -5.95
C SER A 58 12.30 9.69 -5.04
N LYS A 59 12.58 8.45 -5.48
CA LYS A 59 13.47 7.51 -4.77
C LYS A 59 14.92 8.00 -4.69
N ARG A 60 15.42 8.69 -5.71
CA ARG A 60 16.77 9.31 -5.67
C ARG A 60 16.80 10.48 -4.69
N LYS A 61 15.82 11.37 -4.74
CA LYS A 61 15.68 12.52 -3.82
C LYS A 61 15.58 12.07 -2.36
N THR A 62 14.76 11.05 -2.06
CA THR A 62 14.66 10.48 -0.70
C THR A 62 15.97 9.88 -0.21
N LYS A 63 16.69 9.13 -1.06
CA LYS A 63 18.03 8.61 -0.70
C LYS A 63 19.04 9.74 -0.44
N LEU A 64 19.03 10.81 -1.24
CA LEU A 64 19.90 11.97 -1.03
C LEU A 64 19.55 12.71 0.25
N ASN A 65 18.26 12.91 0.53
CA ASN A 65 17.79 13.54 1.77
C ASN A 65 18.17 12.70 2.99
N LEU A 66 18.05 11.37 2.91
CA LEU A 66 18.46 10.48 4.01
C LEU A 66 19.98 10.55 4.26
N LYS A 67 20.80 10.62 3.19
CA LYS A 67 22.24 10.82 3.33
C LYS A 67 22.57 12.18 3.96
N LYS A 68 21.88 13.24 3.52
CA LYS A 68 22.04 14.59 4.07
C LYS A 68 21.65 14.66 5.55
N ALA A 69 20.52 14.03 5.93
CA ALA A 69 20.07 13.95 7.31
C ALA A 69 21.04 13.15 8.19
N LYS A 70 21.61 12.05 7.67
CA LYS A 70 22.66 11.30 8.38
C LYS A 70 23.93 12.12 8.60
N ARG A 71 24.32 12.93 7.61
CA ARG A 71 25.48 13.83 7.73
C ARG A 71 25.22 14.93 8.76
N ALA A 72 24.07 15.60 8.68
CA ALA A 72 23.67 16.62 9.65
C ALA A 72 23.58 16.07 11.09
N ARG A 73 23.11 14.83 11.28
CA ARG A 73 23.10 14.18 12.60
C ARG A 73 24.50 13.93 13.18
N LEU A 74 25.52 13.85 12.33
CA LEU A 74 26.91 13.61 12.72
C LEU A 74 27.74 14.90 12.81
N ASP A 75 27.16 16.05 12.48
CA ASP A 75 27.82 17.34 12.59
C ASP A 75 27.56 17.93 13.99
N PRO A 76 28.60 18.15 14.84
CA PRO A 76 28.43 18.60 16.23
C PRO A 76 27.78 20.00 16.32
N GLU A 77 28.07 20.88 15.35
CA GLU A 77 27.46 22.21 15.23
C GLU A 77 25.96 22.18 14.84
N SER A 78 25.45 21.03 14.38
CA SER A 78 24.04 20.90 13.96
C SER A 78 23.14 20.34 15.07
N ALA A 79 23.71 19.92 16.21
CA ALA A 79 22.95 19.40 17.34
C ALA A 79 22.19 20.55 18.03
N ARG A 80 20.87 20.58 17.87
CA ARG A 80 19.99 21.54 18.55
C ARG A 80 19.34 20.90 19.77
N THR A 81 19.20 21.67 20.85
CA THR A 81 18.45 21.22 22.03
C THR A 81 16.95 21.28 21.77
N THR A 82 16.15 20.55 22.55
CA THR A 82 14.69 20.51 22.38
C THR A 82 14.06 21.89 22.58
N LEU A 83 14.53 22.62 23.58
CA LEU A 83 14.11 24.00 23.87
C LEU A 83 14.47 24.94 22.73
N GLU A 84 15.66 24.80 22.12
CA GLU A 84 16.07 25.60 20.98
C GLU A 84 15.18 25.36 19.75
N VAL A 85 14.76 24.11 19.51
CA VAL A 85 13.81 23.78 18.43
C VAL A 85 12.43 24.39 18.70
N ILE A 86 11.95 24.34 19.94
CA ILE A 86 10.67 24.94 20.34
C ILE A 86 10.72 26.46 20.16
N ASN A 87 11.75 27.12 20.70
CA ASN A 87 11.96 28.57 20.56
C ASN A 87 12.11 29.00 19.10
N GLN A 88 12.77 28.18 18.26
CA GLN A 88 12.89 28.46 16.83
C GLN A 88 11.53 28.37 16.13
N GLN A 89 10.69 27.40 16.49
CA GLN A 89 9.34 27.30 15.94
C GLN A 89 8.46 28.49 16.36
N GLU A 90 8.56 28.92 17.61
CA GLU A 90 7.84 30.09 18.11
C GLU A 90 8.29 31.37 17.39
N LYS A 91 9.60 31.59 17.24
CA LYS A 91 10.15 32.70 16.44
C LYS A 91 9.67 32.67 14.98
N THR A 92 9.59 31.50 14.35
CA THR A 92 9.06 31.36 12.97
C THR A 92 7.55 31.58 12.87
N LYS A 93 6.79 31.40 13.97
CA LYS A 93 5.35 31.70 14.03
C LYS A 93 5.12 33.20 14.26
N GLU A 94 5.99 33.86 15.01
CA GLU A 94 5.89 35.29 15.34
C GLU A 94 6.34 36.21 14.19
N ASN A 95 7.24 35.78 13.30
CA ASN A 95 7.64 36.52 12.10
C ASN A 95 7.44 35.70 10.80
N PRO A 96 6.28 35.81 10.11
CA PRO A 96 6.02 35.04 8.89
C PRO A 96 6.64 35.65 7.61
N SER A 97 7.61 36.57 7.70
CA SER A 97 8.15 37.26 6.51
C SER A 97 9.64 37.54 6.58
N GLU A 98 10.46 36.52 6.31
CA GLU A 98 11.78 36.69 5.69
C GLU A 98 12.44 35.33 5.57
N ASN A 99 12.26 34.66 4.43
CA ASN A 99 13.20 33.69 3.85
C ASN A 99 12.62 33.16 2.54
N ALA A 100 12.50 34.07 1.56
CA ALA A 100 12.49 33.73 0.15
C ALA A 100 13.41 34.73 -0.54
N VAL A 101 14.52 34.20 -1.05
CA VAL A 101 15.57 34.89 -1.83
C VAL A 101 14.94 35.80 -2.89
N THR A 102 15.18 37.11 -2.76
CA THR A 102 14.92 38.14 -3.78
C THR A 102 16.24 38.61 -4.36
N THR A 103 16.45 38.33 -5.64
CA THR A 103 17.33 39.13 -6.50
C THR A 103 16.64 40.47 -6.79
N GLY A 104 17.30 41.57 -6.40
CA GLY A 104 17.25 42.89 -7.04
C GLY A 104 15.94 43.68 -7.02
N GLY A 105 15.94 44.81 -6.30
CA GLY A 105 14.97 45.90 -6.48
C GLY A 105 14.82 46.78 -5.23
N GLU A 106 15.10 48.08 -5.38
CA GLU A 106 15.10 49.17 -4.39
C GLU A 106 13.89 49.28 -3.43
N PRO A 107 14.05 49.98 -2.29
CA PRO A 107 13.05 50.08 -1.24
C PRO A 107 12.01 51.16 -1.57
N ASN A 108 10.73 50.83 -1.49
CA ASN A 108 9.67 51.83 -1.58
C ASN A 108 8.49 51.50 -0.65
N LYS A 109 8.40 52.29 0.43
CA LYS A 109 7.27 52.70 1.29
C LYS A 109 6.15 51.70 1.62
N PRO A 110 5.65 51.70 2.88
CA PRO A 110 4.52 50.86 3.28
C PRO A 110 3.25 51.29 2.55
N ARG A 111 2.84 50.52 1.54
CA ARG A 111 1.51 50.66 0.92
C ARG A 111 0.48 50.15 1.91
N THR A 112 -0.43 51.02 2.34
CA THR A 112 -1.62 50.64 3.09
C THR A 112 -2.47 49.74 2.21
N VAL A 113 -2.44 48.42 2.47
CA VAL A 113 -3.20 47.43 1.69
C VAL A 113 -4.68 47.75 1.84
N THR A 114 -5.36 48.02 0.72
CA THR A 114 -6.79 48.31 0.74
C THR A 114 -7.57 47.03 1.08
N TYR A 115 -8.74 47.19 1.70
CA TYR A 115 -9.56 46.05 2.14
C TYR A 115 -9.93 45.10 0.98
N GLU A 116 -10.10 45.65 -0.23
CA GLU A 116 -10.38 44.88 -1.44
C GLU A 116 -9.18 44.04 -1.88
N GLU A 117 -7.96 44.59 -1.83
CA GLU A 117 -6.74 43.84 -2.12
C GLU A 117 -6.51 42.69 -1.13
N LEU A 118 -6.89 42.87 0.14
CA LEU A 118 -6.82 41.81 1.15
C LEU A 118 -7.84 40.70 0.87
N ARG A 119 -9.07 41.05 0.48
CA ARG A 119 -10.09 40.09 0.04
C ARG A 119 -9.62 39.32 -1.19
N ASP A 120 -9.09 40.00 -2.20
CA ASP A 120 -8.59 39.35 -3.41
C ASP A 120 -7.41 38.42 -3.12
N ARG A 121 -6.51 38.82 -2.23
CA ARG A 121 -5.40 37.97 -1.79
C ARG A 121 -5.90 36.74 -1.03
N LEU A 122 -6.93 36.89 -0.20
CA LEU A 122 -7.57 35.77 0.51
C LEU A 122 -8.26 34.82 -0.47
N HIS A 123 -9.02 35.34 -1.43
CA HIS A 123 -9.69 34.54 -2.46
C HIS A 123 -8.68 33.76 -3.30
N LYS A 124 -7.63 34.41 -3.80
CA LYS A 124 -6.52 33.75 -4.52
C LYS A 124 -5.85 32.67 -3.67
N ARG A 125 -5.67 32.93 -2.36
CA ARG A 125 -5.09 31.93 -1.43
C ARG A 125 -6.01 30.73 -1.22
N ILE A 126 -7.32 30.96 -1.09
CA ILE A 126 -8.33 29.90 -0.97
C ILE A 126 -8.37 29.07 -2.26
N GLU A 127 -8.37 29.70 -3.43
CA GLU A 127 -8.34 29.02 -4.73
C GLU A 127 -7.08 28.18 -4.90
N MET A 128 -5.90 28.71 -4.57
CA MET A 128 -4.66 27.94 -4.59
C MET A 128 -4.73 26.71 -3.66
N LEU A 129 -5.33 26.85 -2.46
CA LEU A 129 -5.50 25.73 -1.52
C LEU A 129 -6.57 24.73 -1.98
N ARG A 130 -7.60 25.16 -2.72
CA ARG A 130 -8.60 24.28 -3.34
C ARG A 130 -8.00 23.52 -4.52
N ALA A 131 -7.22 24.19 -5.37
CA ALA A 131 -6.51 23.58 -6.48
C ALA A 131 -5.47 22.55 -6.01
N LYS A 132 -4.66 22.88 -4.99
CA LYS A 132 -3.68 21.95 -4.40
C LYS A 132 -4.33 20.69 -3.81
N ARG A 133 -5.54 20.80 -3.28
CA ARG A 133 -6.32 19.67 -2.75
C ARG A 133 -7.20 18.99 -3.81
N HIS A 134 -7.16 19.46 -5.06
CA HIS A 134 -8.06 19.04 -6.14
C HIS A 134 -9.54 19.02 -5.71
N ALA A 135 -9.94 19.97 -4.85
CA ALA A 135 -11.24 19.96 -4.19
C ALA A 135 -12.39 20.06 -5.19
N ASP A 136 -12.21 20.81 -6.27
CA ASP A 136 -13.24 21.01 -7.30
C ASP A 136 -13.40 19.78 -8.22
N GLN A 137 -12.32 19.01 -8.43
CA GLN A 137 -12.39 17.71 -9.13
C GLN A 137 -13.06 16.65 -8.24
N ALA A 138 -12.79 16.65 -6.93
CA ALA A 138 -13.49 15.80 -5.98
C ALA A 138 -14.99 16.17 -5.89
N ALA A 139 -15.32 17.47 -5.94
CA ALA A 139 -16.69 17.94 -5.92
C ALA A 139 -17.45 17.60 -7.21
N SER A 140 -16.83 17.75 -8.39
CA SER A 140 -17.46 17.40 -9.66
C SER A 140 -17.69 15.89 -9.79
N THR A 141 -16.70 15.07 -9.42
CA THR A 141 -16.84 13.60 -9.40
C THR A 141 -17.90 13.13 -8.39
N ALA A 142 -18.00 13.76 -7.21
CA ALA A 142 -19.06 13.48 -6.24
C ALA A 142 -20.45 13.87 -6.77
N LYS A 143 -20.58 15.00 -7.48
CA LYS A 143 -21.84 15.40 -8.13
C LYS A 143 -22.25 14.40 -9.20
N SER A 144 -21.35 14.03 -10.11
CA SER A 144 -21.62 13.02 -11.14
C SER A 144 -21.96 11.64 -10.55
N ALA A 145 -21.31 11.24 -9.46
CA ALA A 145 -21.64 9.99 -8.75
C ALA A 145 -23.03 10.03 -8.11
N LYS A 146 -23.42 11.16 -7.51
CA LYS A 146 -24.76 11.38 -6.95
C LYS A 146 -25.84 11.37 -8.03
N GLU A 147 -25.55 11.97 -9.18
CA GLU A 147 -26.44 12.01 -10.34
C GLU A 147 -26.63 10.61 -10.95
N TRP A 148 -25.55 9.83 -11.09
CA TRP A 148 -25.62 8.43 -11.50
C TRP A 148 -26.43 7.55 -10.53
N GLN A 149 -26.26 7.75 -9.22
CA GLN A 149 -27.06 7.05 -8.21
C GLN A 149 -28.54 7.39 -8.31
N ASN A 150 -28.88 8.67 -8.50
CA ASN A 150 -30.25 9.12 -8.67
C ASN A 150 -30.88 8.56 -9.96
N GLN A 151 -30.14 8.53 -11.07
CA GLN A 151 -30.59 7.90 -12.31
C GLN A 151 -30.86 6.41 -12.10
N LYS A 152 -29.93 5.68 -11.48
CA LYS A 152 -30.10 4.25 -11.18
C LYS A 152 -31.29 3.98 -10.25
N LYS A 153 -31.52 4.84 -9.26
CA LYS A 153 -32.69 4.76 -8.38
C LYS A 153 -33.97 5.01 -9.20
N SER A 154 -33.99 6.03 -10.05
CA SER A 154 -35.14 6.32 -10.92
C SER A 154 -35.44 5.18 -11.92
N ASP A 155 -34.42 4.55 -12.50
CA ASP A 155 -34.57 3.39 -13.38
C ASP A 155 -35.06 2.15 -12.61
N SER A 156 -34.58 1.96 -11.38
CA SER A 156 -35.09 0.90 -10.50
C SER A 156 -36.55 1.12 -10.14
N LEU A 157 -36.96 2.36 -9.85
CA LEU A 157 -38.37 2.69 -9.61
C LEU A 157 -39.22 2.52 -10.86
N LYS A 158 -38.72 2.90 -12.05
CA LYS A 158 -39.41 2.68 -13.33
C LYS A 158 -39.59 1.19 -13.63
N ARG A 159 -38.55 0.36 -13.41
CA ARG A 159 -38.66 -1.10 -13.54
C ARG A 159 -39.63 -1.70 -12.53
N ASN A 160 -39.58 -1.26 -11.27
CA ASN A 160 -40.49 -1.75 -10.24
C ASN A 160 -41.95 -1.34 -10.49
N ARG A 161 -42.18 -0.14 -11.04
CA ARG A 161 -43.50 0.26 -11.53
C ARG A 161 -43.95 -0.55 -12.75
N LYS A 162 -43.03 -0.86 -13.67
CA LYS A 162 -43.32 -1.68 -14.86
C LYS A 162 -43.61 -3.13 -14.49
N SER A 163 -42.98 -3.69 -13.45
CA SER A 163 -43.28 -5.03 -12.93
C SER A 163 -44.54 -5.04 -12.06
N LYS A 164 -44.81 -3.98 -11.28
CA LYS A 164 -46.00 -3.88 -10.43
C LYS A 164 -47.30 -3.54 -11.19
N ALA A 165 -47.18 -3.06 -12.43
CA ALA A 165 -48.31 -2.91 -13.35
C ALA A 165 -48.67 -4.22 -14.09
N VAL A 166 -47.89 -5.29 -13.92
CA VAL A 166 -48.13 -6.59 -14.58
C VAL A 166 -48.85 -7.58 -13.66
N ASP A 167 -48.78 -7.42 -12.33
CA ASP A 167 -49.48 -8.29 -11.38
C ASP A 167 -49.97 -7.50 -10.14
N PRO A 168 -51.29 -7.22 -10.00
CA PRO A 168 -51.85 -6.53 -8.84
C PRO A 168 -52.67 -7.46 -7.92
N GLU A 169 -52.29 -8.73 -7.76
CA GLU A 169 -53.08 -9.69 -6.96
C GLU A 169 -52.17 -10.60 -6.10
N ALA A 170 -51.58 -10.05 -5.03
CA ALA A 170 -51.13 -10.79 -3.84
C ALA A 170 -50.35 -9.85 -2.92
N ALA A 171 -51.04 -9.18 -2.01
CA ALA A 171 -50.41 -8.60 -0.82
C ALA A 171 -51.45 -8.51 0.30
N ASP A 172 -51.55 -9.57 1.09
CA ASP A 172 -52.03 -9.48 2.45
C ASP A 172 -51.30 -10.51 3.33
N GLY A 173 -50.96 -10.14 4.57
CA GLY A 173 -50.26 -11.04 5.50
C GLY A 173 -49.16 -10.38 6.34
N GLU A 174 -49.61 -9.63 7.35
CA GLU A 174 -48.88 -8.97 8.42
C GLU A 174 -48.11 -9.89 9.41
N THR A 175 -47.07 -9.30 10.04
CA THR A 175 -46.62 -9.37 11.47
C THR A 175 -46.47 -10.74 12.17
N GLY A 176 -45.55 -11.04 13.08
CA GLY A 176 -44.54 -10.30 13.85
C GLY A 176 -44.03 -11.19 15.02
N LEU A 177 -42.87 -10.84 15.59
CA LEU A 177 -42.43 -11.05 17.01
C LEU A 177 -42.41 -12.50 17.57
N SER A 178 -41.30 -13.07 18.05
CA SER A 178 -40.61 -12.78 19.33
C SER A 178 -39.67 -13.99 19.63
N ALA A 179 -38.38 -13.80 19.94
CA ALA A 179 -37.74 -13.73 21.26
C ALA A 179 -37.81 -14.99 22.17
N ALA A 180 -36.66 -15.34 22.78
CA ALA A 180 -36.43 -16.30 23.90
C ALA A 180 -36.35 -17.80 23.49
N LYS A 181 -35.54 -18.70 24.06
CA LYS A 181 -34.48 -18.71 25.08
C LYS A 181 -33.75 -20.06 24.93
N ARG A 182 -32.43 -20.12 25.18
CA ARG A 182 -31.63 -21.36 25.20
C ARG A 182 -31.96 -22.18 26.47
N PRO A 183 -31.72 -23.50 26.46
CA PRO A 183 -30.75 -24.01 27.43
C PRO A 183 -29.78 -25.05 26.87
N LYS A 184 -28.69 -25.20 27.62
CA LYS A 184 -27.47 -26.00 27.41
C LYS A 184 -27.45 -27.09 28.49
N LEU A 185 -27.02 -28.31 28.16
CA LEU A 185 -26.46 -29.31 29.10
C LEU A 185 -25.56 -30.26 28.27
N GLU A 186 -24.22 -30.28 28.43
CA GLU A 186 -23.38 -31.18 29.27
C GLU A 186 -23.56 -32.68 28.92
N THR A 187 -22.61 -33.62 28.90
CA THR A 187 -21.31 -33.89 29.56
C THR A 187 -20.68 -35.09 28.76
N LYS A 188 -19.38 -35.30 28.50
CA LYS A 188 -18.33 -35.94 29.35
C LYS A 188 -17.03 -36.12 28.50
N GLN A 189 -15.89 -36.09 29.21
CA GLN A 189 -14.49 -36.16 28.73
C GLN A 189 -13.92 -37.62 28.72
N PRO A 190 -12.58 -37.89 28.79
CA PRO A 190 -11.55 -37.84 27.71
C PRO A 190 -10.59 -39.07 27.73
N ALA A 191 -9.57 -39.13 26.84
CA ALA A 191 -8.19 -39.58 27.14
C ALA A 191 -7.24 -39.47 25.92
N PRO A 192 -5.90 -39.35 26.12
CA PRO A 192 -4.96 -38.69 25.20
C PRO A 192 -3.89 -39.63 24.56
N ALA A 193 -3.28 -39.22 23.45
CA ALA A 193 -2.04 -39.84 22.95
C ALA A 193 -1.14 -38.82 22.20
N VAL A 194 -0.10 -38.41 22.93
CA VAL A 194 1.31 -38.10 22.59
C VAL A 194 1.65 -37.68 21.15
N VAL A 195 2.19 -36.46 21.00
CA VAL A 195 2.82 -35.91 19.80
C VAL A 195 4.30 -35.67 20.11
N GLU A 196 5.19 -36.33 19.39
CA GLU A 196 6.63 -36.02 19.39
C GLU A 196 6.88 -34.75 18.57
N GLU A 197 7.46 -33.72 19.19
CA GLU A 197 7.75 -32.44 18.56
C GLU A 197 9.19 -32.38 18.01
N GLU A 198 9.30 -32.29 16.68
CA GLU A 198 10.51 -31.86 15.97
C GLU A 198 10.60 -30.32 16.06
N LEU A 199 11.60 -29.83 16.82
CA LEU A 199 11.77 -28.40 17.09
C LEU A 199 12.39 -27.65 15.90
N GLU A 200 11.56 -26.98 15.09
CA GLU A 200 12.02 -26.01 14.09
C GLU A 200 12.28 -24.62 14.73
N PHE A 201 13.56 -24.24 14.82
CA PHE A 201 14.10 -23.07 15.53
C PHE A 201 13.70 -21.67 14.98
N SER A 202 12.65 -21.56 14.17
CA SER A 202 12.25 -20.28 13.52
C SER A 202 10.77 -19.90 13.73
N ARG A 203 9.97 -20.74 14.41
CA ARG A 203 8.58 -20.39 14.78
C ARG A 203 8.37 -20.50 16.28
N VAL A 204 8.70 -19.43 17.00
CA VAL A 204 8.21 -19.24 18.37
C VAL A 204 6.71 -18.96 18.30
N LYS A 205 5.89 -19.99 18.53
CA LYS A 205 4.45 -19.81 18.82
C LYS A 205 4.33 -19.34 20.26
N MET A 206 4.15 -18.04 20.46
CA MET A 206 3.79 -17.47 21.76
C MET A 206 2.43 -18.03 22.18
N GLY A 207 2.44 -18.96 23.14
CA GLY A 207 1.28 -19.64 23.70
C GLY A 207 0.46 -18.75 24.63
N ILE A 208 -0.10 -17.66 24.11
CA ILE A 208 -1.19 -16.95 24.80
C ILE A 208 -2.50 -17.61 24.38
N GLY A 209 -2.97 -18.53 25.23
CA GLY A 209 -4.36 -18.99 25.24
C GLY A 209 -4.83 -19.73 23.99
N ALA A 210 -4.07 -20.70 23.49
CA ALA A 210 -4.61 -21.72 22.60
C ALA A 210 -5.51 -22.67 23.40
N SER A 211 -6.74 -22.24 23.68
CA SER A 211 -7.86 -23.19 23.75
C SER A 211 -7.73 -24.11 22.52
N PRO A 212 -7.86 -25.46 22.62
CA PRO A 212 -7.75 -26.37 21.47
C PRO A 212 -8.81 -25.98 20.44
N GLY A 213 -8.43 -25.04 19.57
CA GLY A 213 -9.34 -24.27 18.76
C GLY A 213 -9.85 -25.19 17.68
N LEU A 214 -11.16 -25.43 17.70
CA LEU A 214 -11.92 -26.16 16.69
C LEU A 214 -11.23 -26.05 15.33
N VAL A 215 -10.56 -27.12 14.90
CA VAL A 215 -10.05 -27.22 13.54
C VAL A 215 -11.28 -27.12 12.66
N LYS A 216 -11.51 -25.95 12.07
CA LYS A 216 -12.67 -25.72 11.20
C LYS A 216 -12.57 -26.77 10.10
N LYS A 217 -13.46 -27.77 10.12
CA LYS A 217 -13.50 -28.82 9.11
C LYS A 217 -13.49 -28.14 7.74
N LYS A 218 -12.54 -28.52 6.88
CA LYS A 218 -12.45 -27.96 5.53
C LYS A 218 -13.78 -28.22 4.84
N LYS A 219 -14.35 -27.18 4.24
CA LYS A 219 -15.58 -27.31 3.47
C LYS A 219 -15.33 -28.29 2.31
N PRO A 220 -16.32 -29.12 1.95
CA PRO A 220 -16.20 -30.00 0.78
C PRO A 220 -15.90 -29.19 -0.48
N SER A 221 -15.21 -29.82 -1.45
CA SER A 221 -14.97 -29.18 -2.74
C SER A 221 -16.29 -28.90 -3.45
N LYS A 222 -16.32 -27.87 -4.30
CA LYS A 222 -17.52 -27.48 -5.03
C LYS A 222 -18.02 -28.57 -5.97
N GLU A 223 -17.13 -29.42 -6.45
CA GLU A 223 -17.46 -30.61 -7.25
C GLU A 223 -18.21 -31.65 -6.41
N LYS A 224 -17.77 -31.90 -5.17
CA LYS A 224 -18.48 -32.78 -4.23
C LYS A 224 -19.86 -32.23 -3.87
N LEU A 225 -19.94 -30.91 -3.62
CA LEU A 225 -21.23 -30.23 -3.41
C LEU A 225 -22.14 -30.34 -4.63
N LEU A 226 -21.59 -30.24 -5.84
CA LEU A 226 -22.37 -30.38 -7.07
C LEU A 226 -22.89 -31.81 -7.24
N ALA A 227 -22.07 -32.81 -6.94
CA ALA A 227 -22.49 -34.21 -6.97
C ALA A 227 -23.61 -34.46 -5.97
N GLN A 228 -23.46 -34.00 -4.73
CA GLN A 228 -24.48 -34.09 -3.67
C GLN A 228 -25.77 -33.37 -4.08
N ALA A 229 -25.70 -32.11 -4.51
CA ALA A 229 -26.83 -31.34 -5.01
C ALA A 229 -27.55 -32.03 -6.17
N SER A 230 -26.80 -32.62 -7.09
CA SER A 230 -27.38 -33.34 -8.24
C SER A 230 -28.03 -34.67 -7.86
N ALA A 231 -27.51 -35.36 -6.84
CA ALA A 231 -28.11 -36.58 -6.32
C ALA A 231 -29.42 -36.27 -5.58
N LEU A 232 -29.40 -35.25 -4.71
CA LEU A 232 -30.60 -34.76 -4.03
C LEU A 232 -31.67 -34.31 -5.01
N GLN A 233 -31.29 -33.62 -6.09
CA GLN A 233 -32.24 -33.22 -7.13
C GLN A 233 -32.89 -34.44 -7.82
N LYS A 234 -32.17 -35.55 -8.00
CA LYS A 234 -32.73 -36.78 -8.57
C LYS A 234 -33.69 -37.46 -7.60
N GLU A 235 -33.30 -37.59 -6.33
CA GLU A 235 -34.13 -38.18 -5.27
C GLU A 235 -35.44 -37.40 -5.05
N MET A 236 -35.41 -36.07 -5.21
CA MET A 236 -36.61 -35.23 -5.14
C MET A 236 -37.55 -35.39 -6.36
N GLN A 237 -37.04 -35.88 -7.49
CA GLN A 237 -37.82 -36.08 -8.72
C GLN A 237 -38.56 -37.42 -8.74
N ASP A 238 -38.30 -38.31 -7.78
CA ASP A 238 -38.99 -39.60 -7.66
C ASP A 238 -40.47 -39.41 -7.25
N PRO A 239 -41.43 -40.03 -7.94
CA PRO A 239 -42.86 -39.72 -7.80
C PRO A 239 -43.48 -40.14 -6.46
N GLU A 240 -42.97 -41.19 -5.82
CA GLU A 240 -43.54 -41.74 -4.58
C GLU A 240 -42.93 -41.12 -3.32
N LYS A 241 -41.61 -40.95 -3.29
CA LYS A 241 -40.85 -40.52 -2.10
C LYS A 241 -40.27 -39.11 -2.24
N GLY A 242 -40.28 -38.53 -3.44
CA GLY A 242 -39.63 -37.25 -3.71
C GLY A 242 -40.24 -36.10 -2.93
N GLN A 243 -41.56 -36.10 -2.71
CA GLN A 243 -42.22 -35.08 -1.89
C GLN A 243 -41.78 -35.13 -0.43
N GLU A 244 -41.71 -36.33 0.17
CA GLU A 244 -41.23 -36.48 1.54
C GLU A 244 -39.76 -36.10 1.68
N VAL A 245 -38.92 -36.50 0.73
CA VAL A 245 -37.49 -36.17 0.70
C VAL A 245 -37.31 -34.66 0.53
N ALA A 246 -38.10 -34.03 -0.34
CA ALA A 246 -38.10 -32.59 -0.54
C ALA A 246 -38.48 -31.84 0.74
N LEU A 247 -39.52 -32.29 1.45
CA LEU A 247 -39.93 -31.70 2.72
C LEU A 247 -38.84 -31.88 3.78
N LYS A 248 -38.32 -33.09 3.98
CA LYS A 248 -37.23 -33.38 4.94
C LYS A 248 -35.99 -32.51 4.67
N HIS A 249 -35.59 -32.40 3.41
CA HIS A 249 -34.45 -31.59 3.01
C HIS A 249 -34.72 -30.08 3.17
N ALA A 250 -35.92 -29.61 2.82
CA ALA A 250 -36.30 -28.20 2.97
C ALA A 250 -36.28 -27.77 4.44
N TRP A 251 -36.85 -28.59 5.34
CA TRP A 251 -36.82 -28.36 6.78
C TRP A 251 -35.39 -28.42 7.33
N GLY A 252 -34.60 -29.43 6.97
CA GLY A 252 -33.19 -29.51 7.37
C GLY A 252 -32.38 -28.29 6.91
N ALA A 253 -32.56 -27.87 5.66
CA ALA A 253 -31.89 -26.68 5.13
C ALA A 253 -32.36 -25.39 5.80
N ALA A 254 -33.64 -25.26 6.17
CA ALA A 254 -34.14 -24.12 6.93
C ALA A 254 -33.53 -24.06 8.33
N VAL A 255 -33.43 -25.20 9.02
CA VAL A 255 -32.78 -25.32 10.34
C VAL A 255 -31.29 -24.98 10.24
N SER A 256 -30.55 -25.53 9.27
CA SER A 256 -29.13 -25.19 9.06
C SER A 256 -28.92 -23.71 8.74
N ARG A 257 -29.79 -23.10 7.93
CA ARG A 257 -29.74 -21.66 7.66
C ARG A 257 -30.03 -20.83 8.92
N ALA A 258 -31.01 -21.22 9.73
CA ALA A 258 -31.32 -20.57 11.01
C ALA A 258 -30.16 -20.71 12.02
N ALA A 259 -29.43 -21.83 11.98
CA ALA A 259 -28.19 -22.03 12.74
C ALA A 259 -27.01 -21.17 12.23
N GLY A 260 -27.17 -20.49 11.09
CA GLY A 260 -26.15 -19.63 10.47
C GLY A 260 -25.20 -20.35 9.51
N GLU A 261 -25.49 -21.61 9.16
CA GLU A 261 -24.71 -22.35 8.17
C GLU A 261 -25.05 -21.89 6.75
N LYS A 262 -24.01 -21.67 5.94
CA LYS A 262 -24.18 -21.35 4.51
C LYS A 262 -24.44 -22.64 3.76
N VAL A 263 -25.69 -22.87 3.40
CA VAL A 263 -26.16 -24.02 2.62
C VAL A 263 -25.93 -23.75 1.11
N LEU A 264 -25.22 -24.63 0.40
CA LEU A 264 -24.85 -24.46 -1.03
C LEU A 264 -25.34 -25.66 -1.85
N ASP A 265 -26.65 -25.75 -2.09
CA ASP A 265 -27.25 -26.95 -2.69
C ASP A 265 -27.73 -26.73 -4.13
N ASP A 266 -27.58 -25.53 -4.69
CA ASP A 266 -28.08 -25.23 -6.04
C ASP A 266 -27.10 -25.71 -7.13
N PRO A 267 -27.45 -26.72 -7.94
CA PRO A 267 -26.52 -27.31 -8.92
C PRO A 267 -26.16 -26.31 -10.03
N LYS A 268 -27.10 -25.45 -10.44
CA LYS A 268 -26.87 -24.40 -11.46
C LYS A 268 -25.85 -23.36 -10.98
N LEU A 269 -25.90 -22.96 -9.70
CA LEU A 269 -24.98 -21.97 -9.13
C LEU A 269 -23.60 -22.56 -8.89
N LEU A 270 -23.52 -23.82 -8.46
CA LEU A 270 -22.27 -24.56 -8.30
C LEU A 270 -21.55 -24.70 -9.65
N LYS A 271 -22.24 -25.09 -10.72
CA LYS A 271 -21.69 -25.13 -12.09
C LYS A 271 -21.12 -23.78 -12.53
N LYS A 272 -21.88 -22.69 -12.31
CA LYS A 272 -21.42 -21.32 -12.61
C LYS A 272 -20.19 -20.93 -11.78
N SER A 273 -20.12 -21.36 -10.53
CA SER A 273 -18.96 -21.07 -9.68
C SER A 273 -17.72 -21.81 -10.14
N ILE A 274 -17.82 -23.09 -10.47
CA ILE A 274 -16.70 -23.89 -10.98
C ILE A 274 -16.17 -23.27 -12.28
N LYS A 275 -17.06 -22.93 -13.22
CA LYS A 275 -16.67 -22.24 -14.47
C LYS A 275 -15.96 -20.91 -14.24
N ARG A 276 -16.38 -20.13 -13.24
CA ARG A 276 -15.70 -18.88 -12.85
C ARG A 276 -14.29 -19.15 -12.30
N GLU A 277 -14.13 -20.18 -11.48
CA GLU A 277 -12.83 -20.59 -10.93
C GLU A 277 -11.89 -21.07 -12.03
N GLU A 278 -12.36 -21.94 -12.92
CA GLU A 278 -11.60 -22.37 -14.10
C GLU A 278 -11.16 -21.17 -14.96
N GLY A 279 -12.07 -20.21 -15.19
CA GLY A 279 -11.75 -18.98 -15.92
C GLY A 279 -10.65 -18.17 -15.23
N HIS A 280 -10.70 -18.07 -13.89
CA HIS A 280 -9.66 -17.41 -13.10
C HIS A 280 -8.32 -18.17 -13.16
N GLN A 281 -8.34 -19.50 -13.05
CA GLN A 281 -7.16 -20.35 -13.16
C GLN A 281 -6.52 -20.24 -14.54
N LYS A 282 -7.30 -20.28 -15.62
CA LYS A 282 -6.83 -20.08 -17.00
C LYS A 282 -6.17 -18.70 -17.17
N LYS A 283 -6.77 -17.64 -16.62
CA LYS A 283 -6.17 -16.29 -16.64
C LYS A 283 -4.85 -16.24 -15.85
N SER A 284 -4.80 -16.88 -14.69
CA SER A 284 -3.59 -16.97 -13.88
C SER A 284 -2.48 -17.73 -14.60
N ALA A 285 -2.81 -18.88 -15.20
CA ALA A 285 -1.89 -19.71 -15.97
C ALA A 285 -1.31 -18.96 -17.18
N LYS A 286 -2.15 -18.26 -17.96
CA LYS A 286 -1.70 -17.42 -19.07
C LYS A 286 -0.73 -16.33 -18.61
N LYS A 287 -1.08 -15.57 -17.57
CA LYS A 287 -0.19 -14.54 -16.99
C LYS A 287 1.13 -15.12 -16.49
N TRP A 288 1.12 -16.34 -15.97
CA TRP A 288 2.33 -17.02 -15.53
C TRP A 288 3.23 -17.43 -16.70
N GLN A 289 2.63 -17.96 -17.77
CA GLN A 289 3.34 -18.27 -19.03
C GLN A 289 3.96 -17.00 -19.64
N GLU A 290 3.19 -15.92 -19.76
CA GLU A 290 3.67 -14.62 -20.26
C GLU A 290 4.87 -14.10 -19.46
N ARG A 291 4.86 -14.25 -18.13
CA ARG A 291 6.01 -13.86 -17.28
C ARG A 291 7.25 -14.69 -17.58
N LYS A 292 7.10 -16.02 -17.70
CA LYS A 292 8.20 -16.92 -18.05
C LYS A 292 8.77 -16.62 -19.44
N GLU A 293 7.92 -16.33 -20.42
CA GLU A 293 8.36 -15.93 -21.75
C GLU A 293 9.09 -14.60 -21.75
N MET A 294 8.60 -13.61 -21.00
CA MET A 294 9.26 -12.33 -20.84
C MET A 294 10.64 -12.47 -20.19
N GLU A 295 10.76 -13.32 -19.18
CA GLU A 295 12.04 -13.65 -18.56
C GLU A 295 13.01 -14.30 -19.55
N LYS A 296 12.54 -15.29 -20.33
CA LYS A 296 13.33 -15.92 -21.40
C LYS A 296 13.79 -14.90 -22.44
N LYS A 297 12.90 -14.00 -22.88
CA LYS A 297 13.24 -12.92 -23.84
C LYS A 297 14.29 -11.96 -23.27
N ILE A 298 14.18 -11.61 -21.98
CA ILE A 298 15.19 -10.77 -21.32
C ILE A 298 16.54 -11.48 -21.27
N LEU A 299 16.55 -12.77 -20.93
CA LEU A 299 17.76 -13.59 -20.91
C LEU A 299 18.40 -13.69 -22.30
N GLN A 300 17.59 -13.98 -23.33
CA GLN A 300 18.03 -14.07 -24.73
C GLN A 300 18.65 -12.75 -25.20
N LYS A 301 17.98 -11.61 -24.98
CA LYS A 301 18.53 -10.29 -25.34
C LYS A 301 19.87 -9.99 -24.67
N LYS A 302 20.03 -10.37 -23.39
CA LYS A 302 21.32 -10.25 -22.69
C LYS A 302 22.41 -11.13 -23.30
N GLN A 303 22.05 -12.34 -23.73
CA GLN A 303 22.98 -13.23 -24.41
C GLN A 303 23.34 -12.72 -25.82
N GLU A 304 22.37 -12.21 -26.58
CA GLU A 304 22.57 -11.62 -27.91
C GLU A 304 23.49 -10.40 -27.85
N THR A 305 23.20 -9.43 -26.98
CA THR A 305 24.09 -8.27 -26.77
C THR A 305 25.51 -8.68 -26.35
N ARG A 306 25.65 -9.72 -25.52
CA ARG A 306 26.99 -10.26 -25.18
C ARG A 306 27.68 -10.87 -26.39
N LYS A 307 26.97 -11.62 -27.24
CA LYS A 307 27.52 -12.19 -28.47
C LYS A 307 27.95 -11.08 -29.44
N GLU A 308 27.11 -10.06 -29.60
CA GLU A 308 27.40 -8.89 -30.43
C GLU A 308 28.66 -8.16 -29.96
N HIS A 309 28.78 -7.84 -28.66
CA HIS A 309 30.00 -7.21 -28.12
C HIS A 309 31.25 -8.10 -28.21
N ILE A 310 31.11 -9.43 -28.23
CA ILE A 310 32.23 -10.35 -28.46
C ILE A 310 32.63 -10.32 -29.93
N GLN A 311 31.66 -10.34 -30.84
CA GLN A 311 31.89 -10.25 -32.28
C GLN A 311 32.52 -8.91 -32.66
N GLN A 312 31.99 -7.79 -32.17
CA GLN A 312 32.57 -6.45 -32.34
C GLN A 312 34.03 -6.40 -31.86
N ARG A 313 34.33 -6.95 -30.68
CA ARG A 313 35.72 -7.04 -30.21
C ARG A 313 36.60 -7.92 -31.09
N ALA A 314 36.04 -8.98 -31.69
CA ALA A 314 36.77 -9.83 -32.62
C ALA A 314 37.04 -9.14 -33.96
N THR A 315 36.06 -8.40 -34.50
CA THR A 315 36.21 -7.62 -35.75
C THR A 315 37.20 -6.48 -35.55
N GLU A 316 37.07 -5.69 -34.48
CA GLU A 316 38.03 -4.62 -34.15
C GLU A 316 39.46 -5.13 -34.02
N LYS A 317 39.67 -6.32 -33.41
CA LYS A 317 40.99 -6.94 -33.34
C LYS A 317 41.54 -7.28 -34.72
N LYS A 318 40.70 -7.85 -35.60
CA LYS A 318 41.08 -8.15 -37.00
C LYS A 318 41.40 -6.88 -37.77
N GLU A 319 40.55 -5.87 -37.70
CA GLU A 319 40.73 -4.56 -38.34
C GLU A 319 42.00 -3.86 -37.84
N ARG A 320 42.26 -3.85 -36.53
CA ARG A 320 43.53 -3.32 -35.99
C ARG A 320 44.75 -4.08 -36.50
N SER A 321 44.65 -5.39 -36.69
CA SER A 321 45.73 -6.19 -37.27
C SER A 321 45.94 -5.86 -38.75
N ILE A 322 44.86 -5.72 -39.52
CA ILE A 322 44.89 -5.30 -40.93
C ILE A 322 45.47 -3.89 -41.05
N ALA A 323 44.97 -2.92 -40.29
CA ALA A 323 45.46 -1.54 -40.28
C ALA A 323 46.95 -1.45 -39.89
N LYS A 324 47.42 -2.28 -38.95
CA LYS A 324 48.87 -2.39 -38.64
C LYS A 324 49.66 -2.92 -39.83
N ARG A 325 49.15 -3.93 -40.55
CA ARG A 325 49.78 -4.48 -41.76
C ARG A 325 49.83 -3.45 -42.88
N GLU A 326 48.73 -2.76 -43.14
CA GLU A 326 48.63 -1.69 -44.14
C GLU A 326 49.53 -0.50 -43.80
N LYS A 327 49.55 -0.06 -42.53
CA LYS A 327 50.47 1.00 -42.07
C LYS A 327 51.93 0.59 -42.24
N LYS A 328 52.29 -0.67 -42.00
CA LYS A 328 53.65 -1.18 -42.28
C LYS A 328 53.95 -1.17 -43.78
N LEU A 329 52.97 -1.53 -44.61
CA LEU A 329 53.09 -1.53 -46.07
C LEU A 329 53.15 -0.11 -46.67
N ALA A 330 52.54 0.87 -46.00
CA ALA A 330 52.48 2.28 -46.41
C ALA A 330 53.57 3.17 -45.77
N ARG A 331 54.44 2.63 -44.91
CA ARG A 331 55.58 3.36 -44.34
C ARG A 331 56.57 3.70 -45.47
N PRO A 332 56.90 4.98 -45.72
CA PRO A 332 57.94 5.35 -46.66
C PRO A 332 59.30 4.93 -46.08
N GLY A 333 59.87 3.86 -46.62
CA GLY A 333 61.20 3.36 -46.30
C GLY A 333 62.07 3.32 -47.55
N PHE A 334 63.37 3.08 -47.36
CA PHE A 334 64.46 3.19 -48.35
C PHE A 334 64.28 2.38 -49.65
N GLU A 335 63.44 1.34 -49.65
CA GLU A 335 62.90 0.72 -50.85
C GLU A 335 61.40 0.95 -50.86
N GLY A 336 60.91 1.88 -51.68
CA GLY A 336 59.48 2.12 -51.84
C GLY A 336 58.71 0.84 -52.23
N ARG A 337 57.39 0.87 -52.04
CA ARG A 337 56.41 -0.20 -52.33
C ARG A 337 56.85 -1.07 -53.53
N LYS A 338 57.48 -2.24 -53.28
CA LYS A 338 57.82 -3.21 -54.34
C LYS A 338 56.54 -3.66 -55.04
N GLN A 339 56.22 -3.04 -56.17
CA GLN A 339 55.28 -3.60 -57.13
C GLN A 339 55.98 -4.75 -57.84
N GLY A 340 55.72 -5.97 -57.38
CA GLY A 340 56.08 -7.19 -58.10
C GLY A 340 57.14 -8.06 -57.43
N PHE A 341 56.99 -9.37 -57.65
CA PHE A 341 58.02 -10.36 -57.40
C PHE A 341 59.08 -10.24 -58.50
N ILE A 342 60.36 -10.23 -58.11
CA ILE A 342 61.53 -10.11 -59.02
C ILE A 342 61.68 -11.34 -59.93
N ASN A 343 60.96 -12.44 -59.66
CA ASN A 343 60.96 -13.63 -60.53
C ASN A 343 59.61 -13.78 -61.23
N ARG A 344 59.41 -13.08 -62.35
CA ARG A 344 58.65 -13.66 -63.47
C ARG A 344 59.71 -14.24 -64.40
N GLY A 345 59.96 -15.54 -64.25
CA GLY A 345 60.81 -16.28 -65.17
C GLY A 345 60.05 -16.55 -66.47
N ASP A 346 60.64 -16.14 -67.58
CA ASP A 346 60.51 -16.81 -68.88
C ASP A 346 61.33 -18.11 -68.88
#